data_AF-A0A158FL50-F1
#
_entry.id   AF-A0A158FL50-F1
#
_cell.length_a   1.000
_cell.length_b   1.000
_cell.length_c   1.000
_cell.angle_alpha   90.00
_cell.angle_beta   90.00
_cell.angle_gamma   90.00
#
_symmetry.space_group_name_H-M   'P 1'
#
loop_
_entity.id
_entity.type
_entity.pdbx_description
1 polymer ?
#
loop_
_entity_poly.entity_id
_entity_poly.type
_entity_poly.pdbx_seq_one_letter_code
_entity_poly.pdbx_strand_id
1 'polypeptide(L)'
;MNIRKLARDGVLDLFLAACFYLWLVCDVGAARTLVHVYVTLVAVCLWIAAITFKSEDFERFAPVNATYDLISSLAIVLALVWAGEGALATVVFAPYLVVLAKREAKK
;
A
#
# COMPACT_ATOMS: atom_id res chain seq x y z
N MET A 1 5.32 -10.24 -17.78
CA MET A 1 4.77 -9.02 -17.15
C MET A 1 3.56 -8.56 -17.96
N ASN A 2 2.43 -8.26 -17.32
CA ASN A 2 1.31 -7.62 -18.01
C ASN A 2 1.45 -6.10 -17.79
N ILE A 3 1.92 -5.36 -18.80
CA ILE A 3 2.15 -3.89 -18.75
C ILE A 3 0.93 -3.15 -18.20
N ARG A 4 -0.27 -3.70 -18.44
CA ARG A 4 -1.54 -3.19 -17.91
C ARG A 4 -1.61 -3.16 -16.38
N LYS A 5 -1.00 -4.12 -15.68
CA LYS A 5 -1.00 -4.19 -14.20
C LYS A 5 -0.15 -3.07 -13.61
N LEU A 6 1.08 -2.91 -14.11
CA LEU A 6 1.99 -1.83 -13.68
C LEU A 6 1.39 -0.44 -13.96
N ALA A 7 0.79 -0.25 -15.14
CA ALA A 7 0.13 1.02 -15.47
C ALA A 7 -1.06 1.32 -14.54
N ARG A 8 -1.87 0.31 -14.21
CA ARG A 8 -2.98 0.47 -13.27
C ARG A 8 -2.50 0.83 -11.86
N ASP A 9 -1.48 0.13 -11.38
CA ASP A 9 -0.94 0.36 -10.04
C ASP A 9 -0.31 1.77 -9.96
N GLY A 10 0.40 2.21 -11.01
CA GLY A 10 0.92 3.58 -11.09
C GLY A 10 -0.15 4.67 -11.16
N VAL A 11 -1.29 4.43 -11.83
CA VAL A 11 -2.42 5.38 -11.85
C VAL A 11 -3.05 5.52 -10.47
N LEU A 12 -3.18 4.42 -9.73
CA LEU A 12 -3.69 4.44 -8.36
C LEU A 12 -2.75 5.21 -7.42
N ASP A 13 -1.44 5.03 -7.56
CA ASP A 13 -0.44 5.76 -6.79
C ASP A 13 -0.47 7.26 -7.11
N LEU A 14 -0.63 7.65 -8.38
CA LEU A 14 -0.76 9.05 -8.77
C LEU A 14 -2.03 9.68 -8.20
N PHE A 15 -3.15 8.96 -8.22
CA PHE A 15 -4.39 9.39 -7.59
C PHE A 15 -4.22 9.59 -6.08
N LEU A 16 -3.60 8.62 -5.40
CA LEU A 16 -3.36 8.70 -3.96
C LEU A 16 -2.40 9.86 -3.62
N ALA A 17 -1.36 10.08 -4.41
CA ALA A 17 -0.44 11.20 -4.27
C ALA A 17 -1.16 12.55 -4.46
N ALA A 18 -2.08 12.66 -5.43
CA ALA A 18 -2.91 13.84 -5.60
C ALA A 18 -3.83 14.07 -4.39
N CYS A 19 -4.41 13.02 -3.81
CA CYS A 19 -5.20 13.13 -2.59
C CYS A 19 -4.35 13.57 -1.38
N PHE A 20 -3.13 13.04 -1.23
CA PHE A 20 -2.19 13.51 -0.21
C PHE A 20 -1.82 14.97 -0.41
N TYR A 21 -1.58 15.41 -1.65
CA TYR A 21 -1.30 16.82 -1.94
C TYR A 21 -2.48 17.72 -1.57
N LEU A 22 -3.70 17.35 -2.01
CA LEU A 22 -4.91 18.11 -1.70
C LEU A 22 -5.20 18.19 -0.20
N TRP A 23 -4.88 17.14 0.55
CA TRP A 23 -5.03 17.15 1.99
C TRP A 23 -3.90 17.94 2.68
N LEU A 24 -2.64 17.60 2.45
CA LEU A 24 -1.50 18.15 3.21
C LEU A 24 -1.15 19.59 2.82
N VAL A 25 -1.38 19.96 1.56
CA VAL A 25 -1.00 21.29 1.02
C VAL A 25 -2.21 22.20 0.90
N CYS A 26 -3.34 21.68 0.41
CA CYS A 26 -4.54 22.49 0.16
C CYS A 26 -5.59 22.44 1.30
N ASP A 27 -5.34 21.69 2.37
CA ASP A 27 -6.21 21.51 3.54
C ASP A 27 -7.65 21.07 3.19
N VAL A 28 -7.80 20.29 2.12
CA VAL A 28 -9.10 19.80 1.68
C VAL A 28 -9.48 18.56 2.51
N GLY A 29 -10.35 18.76 3.51
CA GLY A 29 -10.79 17.68 4.41
C GLY A 29 -11.42 16.47 3.71
N ALA A 30 -12.08 16.66 2.56
CA ALA A 30 -12.61 15.54 1.77
C ALA A 30 -11.52 14.61 1.21
N ALA A 31 -10.35 15.17 0.87
CA ALA A 31 -9.21 14.39 0.37
C ALA A 31 -8.63 13.51 1.49
N ARG A 32 -8.58 14.02 2.73
CA ARG A 32 -8.21 13.23 3.92
C ARG A 32 -9.09 12.00 4.06
N THR A 33 -10.41 12.17 4.04
CA THR A 33 -11.37 11.06 4.14
C THR A 33 -11.16 10.02 3.05
N LEU A 34 -10.92 10.45 1.80
CA LEU A 34 -10.64 9.54 0.70
C LEU A 34 -9.36 8.73 0.92
N VAL A 35 -8.28 9.37 1.37
CA VAL A 35 -7.02 8.69 1.73
C VAL A 35 -7.28 7.67 2.83
N HIS A 36 -7.95 8.07 3.92
CA HIS A 36 -8.27 7.16 5.03
C HIS A 36 -9.06 5.94 4.58
N VAL A 37 -10.14 6.14 3.81
CA VAL A 37 -10.97 5.03 3.31
C VAL A 37 -10.17 4.11 2.41
N TYR A 38 -9.42 4.67 1.46
CA TYR A 38 -8.61 3.89 0.52
C TYR A 38 -7.56 3.05 1.25
N VAL A 39 -6.77 3.70 2.10
CA VAL A 39 -5.68 3.08 2.84
C VAL A 39 -6.19 2.01 3.81
N THR A 40 -7.32 2.27 4.49
CA THR A 40 -7.96 1.30 5.37
C THR A 40 -8.45 0.08 4.59
N LEU A 41 -9.09 0.29 3.44
CA LEU A 41 -9.55 -0.81 2.58
C LEU A 41 -8.38 -1.69 2.15
N VAL A 42 -7.27 -1.07 1.72
CA VAL A 42 -6.04 -1.78 1.34
C VAL A 42 -5.48 -2.58 2.54
N ALA A 43 -5.40 -1.97 3.71
CA ALA A 43 -4.92 -2.65 4.92
C ALA A 43 -5.79 -3.86 5.29
N VAL A 44 -7.12 -3.74 5.20
CA VAL A 44 -8.06 -4.85 5.44
C VAL A 44 -7.84 -5.97 4.43
N CYS A 45 -7.72 -5.65 3.14
CA CYS A 45 -7.43 -6.63 2.10
C CYS A 45 -6.10 -7.35 2.36
N LEU A 46 -5.06 -6.62 2.78
CA LEU A 46 -3.76 -7.20 3.14
C LEU A 46 -3.85 -8.09 4.38
N TRP A 47 -4.65 -7.74 5.38
CA TRP A 47 -4.88 -8.59 6.55
C TRP A 47 -5.60 -9.89 6.19
N ILE A 48 -6.65 -9.81 5.37
CA ILE A 48 -7.35 -11.00 4.86
C ILE A 48 -6.36 -11.85 4.07
N ALA A 49 -5.54 -11.25 3.22
CA ALA A 49 -4.50 -11.96 2.48
C ALA A 49 -3.49 -12.63 3.42
N ALA A 50 -3.00 -11.90 4.41
CA ALA A 50 -2.03 -12.33 5.41
C ALA A 50 -2.54 -13.49 6.26
N ILE A 51 -3.84 -13.55 6.57
CA ILE A 51 -4.43 -14.59 7.42
C ILE A 51 -4.84 -15.81 6.57
N THR A 52 -5.56 -15.58 5.47
CA THR A 52 -6.26 -16.64 4.75
C THR A 52 -5.38 -17.41 3.77
N PHE A 53 -4.41 -16.74 3.11
CA PHE A 53 -3.63 -17.37 2.05
C PHE A 53 -2.35 -18.02 2.58
N LYS A 54 -2.00 -19.17 2.01
CA LYS A 54 -0.73 -19.86 2.30
C LYS A 54 0.41 -19.19 1.52
N SER A 55 1.64 -19.37 1.98
CA SER A 55 2.84 -18.84 1.30
C SER A 55 2.93 -19.29 -0.16
N GLU A 56 2.49 -20.51 -0.44
CA GLU A 56 2.49 -21.13 -1.77
C GLU A 56 1.56 -20.44 -2.77
N ASP A 57 0.48 -19.80 -2.30
CA ASP A 57 -0.52 -19.14 -3.15
C ASP A 57 -0.04 -17.77 -3.66
N PHE A 58 1.04 -17.23 -3.09
CA PHE A 58 1.57 -15.96 -3.54
C PHE A 58 2.55 -16.12 -4.71
N GLU A 59 2.38 -15.31 -5.75
CA GLU A 59 3.35 -15.20 -6.85
C GLU A 59 4.64 -14.54 -6.34
N ARG A 60 5.81 -15.13 -6.69
CA ARG A 60 7.09 -14.44 -6.50
C ARG A 60 7.16 -13.26 -7.46
N PHE A 61 7.55 -12.09 -6.96
CA PHE A 61 7.71 -10.91 -7.78
C PHE A 61 8.87 -11.07 -8.77
N ALA A 62 8.71 -10.53 -9.98
CA ALA A 62 9.88 -10.10 -10.74
C ALA A 62 10.57 -8.97 -9.94
N PRO A 63 11.92 -8.94 -9.86
CA PRO A 63 12.66 -8.06 -8.95
C PRO A 63 12.31 -6.55 -9.09
N VAL A 64 11.96 -6.10 -10.29
CA VAL A 64 11.52 -4.72 -10.56
C VAL A 64 10.19 -4.41 -9.85
N ASN A 65 9.25 -5.36 -9.81
CA ASN A 65 7.95 -5.16 -9.18
C ASN A 65 8.06 -5.17 -7.66
N ALA A 66 8.90 -6.02 -7.09
CA ALA A 66 9.14 -6.05 -5.64
C ALA A 66 9.70 -4.70 -5.16
N THR A 67 10.64 -4.15 -5.93
CA THR A 67 11.26 -2.85 -5.61
C THR A 67 10.25 -1.72 -5.70
N TYR A 68 9.42 -1.70 -6.76
CA TYR A 68 8.36 -0.70 -6.90
C TYR A 68 7.33 -0.77 -5.76
N ASP A 69 6.83 -1.97 -5.45
CA ASP A 69 5.82 -2.20 -4.40
C ASP A 69 6.35 -1.78 -3.02
N LEU A 70 7.63 -2.06 -2.73
CA LEU A 70 8.31 -1.65 -1.50
C LEU A 70 8.44 -0.12 -1.41
N ILE A 71 8.92 0.53 -2.49
CA ILE A 71 9.10 1.99 -2.51
C ILE A 71 7.75 2.71 -2.39
N SER A 72 6.74 2.27 -3.13
CA SER A 72 5.40 2.86 -3.09
C SER A 72 4.76 2.71 -1.71
N SER A 73 4.80 1.51 -1.13
CA SER A 73 4.27 1.24 0.21
C SER A 73 5.00 2.06 1.29
N LEU A 74 6.33 2.18 1.20
CA LEU A 74 7.12 2.99 2.12
C LEU A 74 6.76 4.48 2.01
N ALA A 75 6.59 5.00 0.80
CA ALA A 75 6.19 6.39 0.57
C ALA A 75 4.83 6.70 1.22
N ILE A 76 3.85 5.78 1.10
CA ILE A 76 2.53 5.93 1.74
C ILE A 76 2.66 5.94 3.27
N VAL A 77 3.43 5.02 3.84
CA VAL A 77 3.64 4.93 5.30
C VAL A 77 4.31 6.21 5.81
N LEU A 78 5.35 6.70 5.14
CA LEU A 78 6.03 7.95 5.51
C LEU A 78 5.09 9.17 5.41
N ALA A 79 4.27 9.24 4.36
CA ALA A 79 3.29 10.31 4.20
C ALA A 79 2.25 10.32 5.34
N LEU A 80 1.76 9.15 5.76
CA LEU A 80 0.83 9.04 6.88
C LEU A 80 1.47 9.43 8.23
N VAL A 81 2.71 8.99 8.47
CA VAL A 81 3.45 9.37 9.69
C VAL A 81 3.69 10.89 9.72
N TRP A 82 4.09 11.48 8.59
CA TRP A 82 4.28 12.93 8.48
C TRP A 82 2.98 13.70 8.75
N ALA A 83 1.84 13.16 8.34
CA ALA A 83 0.52 13.73 8.57
C ALA A 83 0.00 13.56 10.03
N GLY A 84 0.77 12.89 10.91
CA GLY A 84 0.35 12.58 12.27
C GLY A 84 -0.57 11.36 12.40
N GLU A 85 -0.82 10.63 11.31
CA GLU A 85 -1.68 9.43 11.27
C GLU A 85 -0.89 8.14 11.54
N GLY A 86 -0.07 8.14 12.60
CA GLY A 86 0.82 7.02 12.93
C GLY A 86 0.10 5.69 13.18
N ALA A 87 -1.12 5.74 13.71
CA ALA A 87 -1.95 4.54 13.89
C ALA A 87 -2.32 3.91 12.54
N LEU A 88 -2.75 4.71 11.56
CA LEU A 88 -3.11 4.24 10.23
C LEU A 88 -1.88 3.68 9.50
N ALA A 89 -0.73 4.36 9.62
CA ALA A 89 0.53 3.90 9.06
C ALA A 89 0.92 2.50 9.57
N THR A 90 0.75 2.26 10.88
CA THR A 90 1.04 0.97 11.50
C THR A 90 0.09 -0.13 11.03
N VAL A 91 -1.21 0.18 10.94
CA VAL A 91 -2.26 -0.76 10.49
C VAL A 91 -2.04 -1.22 9.05
N VAL A 92 -1.42 -0.38 8.21
CA VAL A 92 -1.07 -0.71 6.81
C VAL A 92 0.25 -1.46 6.72
N PHE A 93 1.26 -1.02 7.48
CA PHE A 93 2.60 -1.56 7.38
C PHE A 93 2.70 -2.99 7.95
N ALA A 94 2.03 -3.27 9.06
CA ALA A 94 2.05 -4.58 9.70
C ALA A 94 1.60 -5.73 8.78
N PRO A 95 0.41 -5.70 8.15
CA PRO A 95 -0.02 -6.77 7.26
C PRO A 95 0.82 -6.84 5.98
N TYR A 96 1.32 -5.70 5.48
CA TYR A 96 2.24 -5.68 4.34
C TYR A 96 3.52 -6.50 4.63
N LEU A 97 4.15 -6.29 5.79
CA LEU A 97 5.32 -7.05 6.21
C LEU A 97 5.03 -8.55 6.35
N VAL A 98 3.85 -8.92 6.88
CA VAL A 98 3.46 -10.34 7.00
C VAL A 98 3.28 -10.98 5.63
N VAL A 99 2.63 -10.28 4.69
CA VAL A 99 2.47 -10.76 3.31
C VAL A 99 3.82 -10.88 2.62
N LEU A 100 4.72 -9.90 2.79
CA LEU A 100 6.08 -9.94 2.25
C LEU A 100 6.87 -11.12 2.81
N ALA A 101 6.83 -11.34 4.13
CA ALA A 101 7.50 -12.46 4.79
C ALA A 101 6.97 -13.82 4.30
N LYS A 102 5.64 -13.98 4.20
CA LYS A 102 5.02 -15.20 3.65
C LYS A 102 5.45 -15.48 2.21
N ARG A 103 5.63 -14.43 1.40
CA ARG A 103 6.07 -14.53 0.01
C ARG A 103 7.52 -14.98 -0.11
N GLU A 104 8.43 -14.38 0.65
CA GLU A 104 9.85 -14.73 0.64
C GLU A 104 10.12 -16.12 1.26
N ALA A 105 9.26 -16.56 2.18
CA ALA A 105 9.34 -17.89 2.79
C ALA A 105 8.93 -19.03 1.84
N LYS A 106 8.31 -18.73 0.69
CA LYS A 106 8.01 -19.73 -0.35
C LYS A 106 9.33 -20.29 -0.85
N LYS A 107 9.57 -21.60 -0.69
CA LYS A 107 10.76 -22.30 -1.21
C LYS A 107 10.54 -22.70 -2.66
#